data_AF-A0A661XTJ6-F1
#
_entry.id   AF-A0A661XTJ6-F1
#
_cell.length_a   1.000
_cell.length_b   1.000
_cell.length_c   1.000
_cell.angle_alpha   90.00
_cell.angle_beta   90.00
_cell.angle_gamma   90.00
#
_symmetry.space_group_name_H-M   'P 1'
#
loop_
_entity.id
_entity.type
_entity.pdbx_description
1 polymer ?
#
loop_
_entity_poly.entity_id
_entity_poly.type
_entity_poly.pdbx_seq_one_letter_code
_entity_poly.pdbx_strand_id
1 'polypeptide(L)'
;MLYDLNTPIGISQYQSRSKYLLEKKCKVDLTEKRSKKTINQNNYIHLIMAYFGTQIGFNKREVEQLVKKLNHDMFHYEKKGLDLYRSLADLDTSEMSKVIDKFIKYAQDEVGVSIPDPTDAPYLDQCQNQIESSQSFV
;
A
#
# COMPACT_ATOMS: atom_id res chain seq x y z
N MET A 1 4.46 19.49 -0.84
CA MET A 1 3.81 18.93 -2.05
C MET A 1 4.86 18.14 -2.80
N LEU A 2 4.51 16.91 -3.20
CA LEU A 2 5.32 16.09 -4.10
C LEU A 2 4.90 16.47 -5.52
N TYR A 3 5.87 16.74 -6.40
CA TYR A 3 5.61 17.04 -7.80
C TYR A 3 6.19 15.91 -8.65
N ASP A 4 5.38 15.31 -9.52
CA ASP A 4 5.87 14.34 -10.49
C ASP A 4 6.31 15.06 -11.77
N LEU A 5 7.62 15.17 -11.94
CA LEU A 5 8.24 15.82 -13.10
C LEU A 5 8.19 14.95 -14.37
N ASN A 6 7.64 13.73 -14.31
CA ASN A 6 7.38 12.92 -15.51
C ASN A 6 6.07 13.34 -16.20
N THR A 7 5.20 14.09 -15.52
CA THR A 7 3.95 14.57 -16.10
C THR A 7 4.04 16.04 -16.50
N PRO A 8 3.47 16.45 -17.64
CA PRO A 8 3.50 17.85 -18.08
C PRO A 8 2.77 18.79 -17.10
N ILE A 9 1.73 18.30 -16.43
CA ILE A 9 1.00 19.04 -15.39
C ILE A 9 1.90 19.25 -14.16
N GLY A 10 2.60 18.20 -13.71
CA GLY A 10 3.50 18.30 -12.55
C GLY A 10 4.67 19.24 -12.78
N ILE A 11 5.22 19.28 -14.01
CA ILE A 11 6.26 20.25 -14.41
C ILE A 11 5.73 21.69 -14.26
N SER A 12 4.54 21.98 -14.79
CA SER A 12 3.95 23.33 -14.74
C SER A 12 3.67 23.79 -13.30
N GLN A 13 3.15 22.89 -12.45
CA GLN A 13 2.92 23.17 -11.04
C GLN A 13 4.23 23.43 -10.28
N TYR A 14 5.26 22.63 -10.54
CA TYR A 14 6.58 22.83 -9.93
C TYR A 14 7.20 24.18 -10.31
N GLN A 15 7.16 24.55 -11.60
CA GLN A 15 7.67 25.84 -12.08
C GLN A 15 6.94 27.02 -11.42
N SER A 16 5.62 26.96 -11.35
CA SER A 16 4.81 28.01 -10.71
C SER A 16 5.15 28.16 -9.22
N ARG A 17 5.28 27.04 -8.51
CA ARG A 17 5.63 27.05 -7.08
C ARG A 17 7.05 27.53 -6.83
N SER A 18 8.01 27.09 -7.66
CA SER A 18 9.41 27.49 -7.57
C SER A 18 9.56 29.00 -7.76
N LYS A 19 8.89 29.57 -8.77
CA LYS A 19 8.86 31.01 -9.02
C LYS A 19 8.32 31.79 -7.81
N TYR A 20 7.22 31.35 -7.22
CA TYR A 20 6.66 31.96 -6.02
C TYR A 20 7.63 31.93 -4.82
N LEU A 21 8.34 30.82 -4.61
CA LEU A 21 9.30 30.67 -3.50
C LEU A 21 10.53 31.56 -3.69
N LEU A 22 10.98 31.77 -4.93
CA LEU A 22 12.05 32.71 -5.28
C LEU A 22 11.64 34.15 -4.96
N GLU A 23 10.43 34.57 -5.34
CA GLU A 23 9.90 35.90 -5.02
C GLU A 23 9.77 36.13 -3.51
N LYS A 24 9.38 35.08 -2.78
CA LYS A 24 9.23 35.11 -1.31
C LYS A 24 10.57 35.14 -0.55
N LYS A 25 11.72 34.89 -1.23
CA LYS A 25 13.07 34.87 -0.64
C LYS A 25 13.17 34.03 0.64
N CYS A 26 12.51 32.89 0.65
CA CYS A 26 12.47 31.99 1.79
C CYS A 26 13.52 30.86 1.67
N LYS A 27 13.90 30.27 2.81
CA LYS A 27 14.78 29.09 2.81
C LYS A 27 13.98 27.90 2.26
N VAL A 28 14.51 27.24 1.24
CA VAL A 28 13.91 26.07 0.60
C VAL A 28 14.84 24.89 0.74
N ASP A 29 14.25 23.71 0.97
CA ASP A 29 14.96 22.44 0.96
C ASP A 29 14.56 21.69 -0.32
N LEU A 30 15.56 21.32 -1.14
CA LEU A 30 15.39 20.61 -2.39
C LEU A 30 15.97 19.22 -2.21
N THR A 31 15.09 18.23 -2.07
CA THR A 31 15.48 16.83 -1.99
C THR A 31 15.03 16.09 -3.24
N GLU A 32 15.97 15.47 -3.95
CA GLU A 32 15.64 14.51 -5.00
C GLU A 32 15.05 13.26 -4.34
N LYS A 33 13.74 13.06 -4.52
CA LYS A 33 13.11 11.79 -4.18
C LYS A 33 13.18 10.90 -5.41
N ARG A 34 14.14 9.97 -5.41
CA ARG A 34 14.10 8.84 -6.34
C ARG A 34 12.75 8.17 -6.18
N SER A 35 12.07 7.90 -7.30
CA SER A 35 10.91 7.03 -7.33
C SER A 35 11.27 5.80 -6.51
N LYS A 36 10.61 5.58 -5.37
CA LYS A 36 10.81 4.36 -4.58
C LYS A 36 10.29 3.24 -5.45
N LYS A 37 11.18 2.67 -6.28
CA LYS A 37 10.89 1.57 -7.22
C LYS A 37 10.41 0.31 -6.51
N THR A 38 10.42 0.30 -5.18
CA THR A 38 9.92 -0.82 -4.38
C THR A 38 9.21 -0.23 -3.18
N ILE A 39 7.90 -0.43 -3.12
CA ILE A 39 7.14 -0.24 -1.88
C ILE A 39 7.69 -1.25 -0.87
N ASN A 40 7.97 -0.82 0.36
CA ASN A 40 8.38 -1.75 1.41
C ASN A 40 7.28 -2.81 1.59
N GLN A 41 7.62 -4.08 1.78
CA GLN A 41 6.66 -5.19 1.80
C GLN A 41 5.49 -4.94 2.78
N ASN A 42 5.76 -4.33 3.94
CA ASN A 42 4.72 -3.94 4.90
C ASN A 42 3.74 -2.89 4.35
N ASN A 43 4.24 -1.90 3.59
CA ASN A 43 3.37 -0.91 2.97
C ASN A 43 2.55 -1.53 1.82
N TYR A 44 3.15 -2.46 1.08
CA TYR A 44 2.49 -3.13 -0.02
C TYR A 44 1.34 -4.02 0.48
N ILE A 45 1.56 -4.82 1.54
CA ILE A 45 0.47 -5.64 2.09
C ILE A 45 -0.70 -4.79 2.61
N HIS A 46 -0.43 -3.64 3.24
CA HIS A 46 -1.49 -2.74 3.68
C HIS A 46 -2.28 -2.11 2.53
N LEU A 47 -1.61 -1.79 1.43
CA LEU A 47 -2.23 -1.23 0.23
C LEU A 47 -3.14 -2.26 -0.44
N ILE A 48 -2.66 -3.49 -0.66
CA ILE A 48 -3.46 -4.54 -1.30
C ILE A 48 -4.63 -4.97 -0.41
N MET A 49 -4.46 -4.99 0.92
CA MET A 49 -5.58 -5.25 1.84
C MET A 49 -6.66 -4.17 1.76
N ALA A 50 -6.26 -2.90 1.71
CA ALA A 50 -7.20 -1.79 1.57
C ALA A 50 -7.91 -1.84 0.21
N TYR A 51 -7.17 -2.07 -0.88
CA TYR A 51 -7.72 -2.21 -2.23
C TYR A 51 -8.75 -3.34 -2.31
N PHE A 52 -8.39 -4.52 -1.79
CA PHE A 52 -9.27 -5.68 -1.74
C PHE A 52 -10.53 -5.42 -0.91
N GLY A 53 -10.38 -4.76 0.25
CA GLY A 53 -11.49 -4.33 1.08
C GLY A 53 -12.44 -3.40 0.35
N THR A 54 -11.92 -2.44 -0.42
CA THR A 54 -12.73 -1.53 -1.24
C THR A 54 -13.50 -2.25 -2.36
N GLN A 55 -12.92 -3.27 -2.98
CA GLN A 55 -13.59 -4.02 -4.06
C GLN A 55 -14.75 -4.88 -3.55
N ILE A 56 -14.61 -5.45 -2.34
CA ILE A 56 -15.58 -6.40 -1.77
C ILE A 56 -16.54 -5.72 -0.79
N GLY A 57 -16.19 -4.51 -0.33
CA GLY A 57 -16.91 -3.81 0.74
C GLY A 57 -16.53 -4.29 2.15
N PHE A 58 -15.40 -4.99 2.30
CA PHE A 58 -14.92 -5.43 3.60
C PHE A 58 -14.19 -4.33 4.35
N ASN A 59 -14.40 -4.31 5.66
CA ASN A 59 -13.67 -3.42 6.55
C ASN A 59 -12.23 -3.93 6.75
N LYS A 60 -11.30 -3.03 7.09
CA LYS A 60 -9.88 -3.37 7.28
C LYS A 60 -9.68 -4.56 8.22
N ARG A 61 -10.47 -4.66 9.29
CA ARG A 61 -10.41 -5.75 10.28
C ARG A 61 -10.79 -7.11 9.68
N GLU A 62 -11.78 -7.14 8.79
CA GLU A 62 -12.27 -8.37 8.17
C GLU A 62 -11.24 -8.90 7.18
N VAL A 63 -10.64 -8.01 6.38
CA VAL A 63 -9.53 -8.37 5.48
C VAL A 63 -8.32 -8.86 6.28
N GLU A 64 -7.99 -8.21 7.40
CA GLU A 64 -6.88 -8.64 8.26
C GLU A 64 -7.13 -10.03 8.86
N GLN A 65 -8.38 -10.32 9.25
CA GLN A 65 -8.76 -11.63 9.76
C GLN A 65 -8.71 -12.72 8.68
N LEU A 66 -9.09 -12.39 7.45
CA LEU A 66 -8.99 -13.28 6.30
C LEU A 66 -7.52 -13.63 5.98
N VAL A 67 -6.64 -12.62 5.98
CA VAL A 67 -5.18 -12.83 5.80
C VAL A 67 -4.59 -13.73 6.88
N LYS A 68 -5.01 -13.54 8.14
CA LYS A 68 -4.59 -14.40 9.26
C LYS A 68 -5.12 -15.82 9.13
N LYS A 69 -6.37 -15.99 8.69
CA LYS A 69 -7.00 -17.32 8.49
C LYS A 69 -6.32 -18.11 7.37
N LEU A 70 -5.96 -17.47 6.26
CA LEU A 70 -5.21 -18.09 5.14
C LEU A 70 -3.80 -18.52 5.54
N ASN A 71 -3.23 -17.88 6.56
CA ASN A 71 -1.86 -18.11 7.01
C ASN A 71 -1.80 -18.64 8.45
N HIS A 72 -2.80 -19.44 8.84
CA HIS A 72 -2.93 -19.99 10.19
C HIS A 72 -1.61 -20.56 10.73
N ASP A 73 -0.87 -21.33 9.91
CA ASP A 73 0.42 -21.94 10.27
C ASP A 73 1.53 -20.95 10.64
N MET A 74 1.49 -19.71 10.14
CA MET A 74 2.54 -18.70 10.38
C MET A 74 2.17 -17.71 11.48
N PHE A 75 0.87 -17.51 11.73
CA PHE A 75 0.39 -16.55 12.72
C PHE A 75 0.10 -17.17 14.08
N HIS A 76 -0.13 -18.48 14.15
CA HIS A 76 -0.48 -19.17 15.39
C HIS A 76 0.73 -19.29 16.34
N TYR A 77 0.53 -18.92 17.59
CA TYR A 77 1.45 -19.27 18.68
C TYR A 77 0.67 -19.53 19.97
N GLU A 78 1.11 -20.53 20.71
CA GLU A 78 0.52 -20.87 22.00
C GLU A 78 1.25 -20.12 23.12
N LYS A 79 0.50 -19.40 23.96
CA LYS A 79 1.04 -18.79 25.16
C LYS A 79 0.13 -19.09 26.34
N LYS A 80 0.66 -19.83 27.33
CA LYS A 80 -0.08 -20.23 28.54
C LYS A 80 -1.39 -21.00 28.24
N GLY A 81 -1.40 -21.86 27.22
CA GLY A 81 -2.58 -22.65 26.83
C GLY A 81 -3.68 -21.86 26.11
N LEU A 82 -3.38 -20.64 25.64
CA LEU A 82 -4.26 -19.83 24.80
C LEU A 82 -3.65 -19.73 23.40
N ASP A 83 -4.47 -20.09 22.40
CA ASP A 83 -4.16 -19.91 20.99
C ASP A 83 -4.26 -18.42 20.63
N LEU A 84 -3.11 -17.80 20.36
CA LEU A 84 -3.03 -16.39 19.98
C LEU A 84 -2.49 -16.26 18.55
N TYR A 85 -2.91 -15.19 17.89
CA TYR A 85 -2.43 -14.82 16.56
C TYR A 85 -1.45 -13.66 16.67
N ARG A 86 -0.28 -13.77 16.01
CA ARG A 86 0.69 -12.67 15.92
C ARG A 86 0.11 -11.52 15.08
N SER A 87 0.66 -10.32 15.24
CA SER A 87 0.33 -9.22 14.35
C SER A 87 1.06 -9.40 13.01
N LEU A 88 0.48 -8.88 11.91
CA LEU A 88 1.19 -8.78 10.62
C LEU A 88 2.50 -8.00 10.73
N ALA A 89 2.59 -7.09 11.71
CA ALA A 89 3.79 -6.30 11.97
C ALA A 89 4.95 -7.11 12.59
N ASP A 90 4.67 -8.27 13.19
CA ASP A 90 5.67 -9.11 13.86
C ASP A 90 6.30 -10.15 12.92
N LEU A 91 5.92 -10.17 11.63
CA LEU A 91 6.43 -11.13 10.66
C LEU A 91 7.78 -10.72 10.09
N ASP A 92 8.62 -11.71 9.81
CA ASP A 92 9.87 -11.53 9.08
C ASP A 92 9.61 -11.25 7.59
N THR A 93 10.58 -10.62 6.92
CA THR A 93 10.50 -10.25 5.48
C THR A 93 10.22 -11.46 4.57
N SER A 94 10.81 -12.61 4.89
CA SER A 94 10.58 -13.86 4.14
C SER A 94 9.19 -14.44 4.38
N GLU A 95 8.63 -14.28 5.57
CA GLU A 95 7.27 -14.73 5.91
C GLU A 95 6.24 -13.82 5.26
N MET A 96 6.47 -12.50 5.29
CA MET A 96 5.61 -11.50 4.67
C MET A 96 5.45 -11.75 3.16
N SER A 97 6.53 -12.16 2.48
CA SER A 97 6.49 -12.50 1.06
C SER A 97 5.55 -13.70 0.79
N LYS A 98 5.61 -14.74 1.62
CA LYS A 98 4.70 -15.91 1.51
C LYS A 98 3.24 -15.55 1.77
N VAL A 99 3.00 -14.66 2.74
CA VAL A 99 1.68 -14.14 3.07
C VAL A 99 1.10 -13.39 1.86
N ILE A 100 1.91 -12.52 1.23
CA ILE A 100 1.54 -11.76 0.04
C ILE A 100 1.17 -12.72 -1.11
N ASP A 101 2.02 -13.69 -1.43
CA ASP A 101 1.79 -14.62 -2.55
C ASP A 101 0.49 -15.42 -2.37
N LYS A 102 0.22 -15.90 -1.14
CA LYS A 102 -1.04 -16.60 -0.82
C LYS A 102 -2.25 -15.69 -0.93
N PHE A 103 -2.13 -14.44 -0.47
CA PHE A 103 -3.23 -13.47 -0.55
C PHE A 103 -3.57 -13.09 -2.00
N ILE A 104 -2.55 -12.90 -2.85
CA ILE A 104 -2.75 -12.63 -4.28
C ILE A 104 -3.47 -13.81 -4.95
N LYS A 105 -3.01 -15.04 -4.70
CA LYS A 105 -3.68 -16.25 -5.21
C LYS A 105 -5.13 -16.32 -4.76
N TYR A 106 -5.40 -16.07 -3.48
CA TYR A 106 -6.77 -16.07 -2.95
C TYR A 106 -7.64 -15.00 -3.62
N ALA A 107 -7.14 -13.78 -3.77
CA ALA A 107 -7.88 -12.69 -4.39
C ALA A 107 -8.20 -12.97 -5.87
N GLN A 108 -7.28 -13.60 -6.59
CA GLN A 108 -7.50 -14.01 -7.98
C GLN A 108 -8.48 -15.18 -8.11
N ASP A 109 -8.33 -16.22 -7.28
CA ASP A 109 -9.09 -17.47 -7.41
C ASP A 109 -10.54 -17.33 -6.92
N GLU A 110 -10.75 -16.65 -5.78
CA GLU A 110 -12.05 -16.61 -5.11
C GLU A 110 -12.89 -15.39 -5.47
N VAL A 111 -12.24 -14.26 -5.79
CA VAL A 111 -12.93 -12.97 -6.03
C VAL A 111 -12.70 -12.46 -7.46
N GLY A 112 -11.69 -12.99 -8.17
CA GLY A 112 -11.33 -12.49 -9.50
C GLY A 112 -10.71 -11.09 -9.49
N VAL A 113 -10.20 -10.63 -8.34
CA VAL A 113 -9.56 -9.31 -8.21
C VAL A 113 -8.11 -9.41 -8.63
N SER A 114 -7.73 -8.66 -9.67
CA SER A 114 -6.34 -8.53 -10.08
C SER A 114 -5.59 -7.61 -9.13
N ILE A 115 -4.62 -8.16 -8.41
CA ILE A 115 -3.73 -7.39 -7.52
C ILE A 115 -2.46 -7.03 -8.29
N PRO A 116 -2.05 -5.75 -8.32
CA PRO A 116 -0.83 -5.30 -9.00
C PRO A 116 0.43 -5.92 -8.39
N ASP A 117 1.42 -6.24 -9.20
CA ASP A 117 2.75 -6.61 -8.71
C ASP A 117 3.41 -5.47 -7.92
N PRO A 118 4.24 -5.76 -6.90
CA PRO A 118 4.92 -4.75 -6.10
C PRO A 118 5.93 -3.90 -6.90
N THR A 119 6.27 -4.34 -8.11
CA THR A 119 7.18 -3.65 -9.04
C THR A 119 6.44 -2.69 -9.98
N ASP A 120 5.12 -2.84 -10.11
CA ASP A 120 4.32 -2.06 -11.06
C ASP A 120 3.82 -0.76 -10.41
N ALA A 121 4.75 0.19 -10.29
CA ALA A 121 4.52 1.51 -9.69
C ALA A 121 3.29 2.27 -10.25
N PRO A 122 3.01 2.34 -11.56
CA PRO A 122 1.84 3.04 -12.07
C PRO A 122 0.52 2.38 -11.65
N TYR A 123 0.48 1.05 -11.56
CA TYR A 123 -0.75 0.35 -11.17
C TYR A 123 -1.01 0.46 -9.66
N LEU A 124 0.06 0.51 -8.85
CA LEU A 124 -0.01 0.80 -7.42
C LEU A 124 -0.55 2.21 -7.11
N ASP A 125 -0.14 3.20 -7.90
CA ASP A 125 -0.63 4.57 -7.78
C ASP A 125 -2.13 4.64 -8.12
N GLN A 126 -2.57 3.94 -9.18
CA GLN A 126 -3.99 3.80 -9.50
C GLN A 126 -4.79 3.15 -8.37
N CYS A 127 -4.27 2.08 -7.76
CA CYS A 127 -4.89 1.47 -6.60
C CYS A 127 -5.02 2.45 -5.42
N GLN A 128 -3.99 3.25 -5.13
CA GLN A 128 -4.05 4.28 -4.07
C GLN A 128 -5.11 5.33 -4.37
N ASN A 129 -5.12 5.88 -5.58
CA ASN A 129 -6.13 6.86 -6.00
C ASN A 129 -7.55 6.30 -5.90
N GLN A 130 -7.74 5.01 -6.19
CA GLN A 130 -9.05 4.35 -6.07
C GLN A 130 -9.47 4.21 -4.59
N ILE A 131 -8.55 3.84 -3.70
CA ILE A 131 -8.82 3.78 -2.25
C ILE A 131 -9.17 5.17 -1.70
N GLU A 132 -8.40 6.21 -2.04
CA GLU A 132 -8.67 7.59 -1.60
C GLU A 132 -10.00 8.12 -2.14
N SER A 133 -10.33 7.80 -3.39
CA SER A 133 -11.63 8.13 -3.98
C SER A 133 -12.76 7.45 -3.20
N SER A 134 -12.66 6.15 -2.92
CA SER A 134 -13.68 5.43 -2.15
C SER A 134 -13.83 5.91 -0.70
N GLN A 135 -12.76 6.36 -0.04
CA GLN A 135 -12.86 7.00 1.27
C GLN A 135 -13.52 8.39 1.23
N SER A 136 -13.44 9.08 0.09
CA SER A 136 -14.05 10.40 -0.08
C SER A 136 -15.56 10.36 -0.29
N PHE A 137 -16.15 9.17 -0.52
CA PHE A 137 -17.59 8.96 -0.74
C PHE A 137 -18.32 8.33 0.46
N VAL A 138 -17.64 8.06 1.58
CA VAL A 138 -18.22 7.58 2.85
C VAL A 138 -18.30 8.73 3.85
#